data_AF-A0A379VLY9-F1
#
_entry.id   AF-A0A379VLY9-F1
#
_cell.length_a   1.000
_cell.length_b   1.000
_cell.length_c   1.000
_cell.angle_alpha   90.00
_cell.angle_beta   90.00
_cell.angle_gamma   90.00
#
_symmetry.space_group_name_H-M   'P 1'
#
loop_
_entity.id
_entity.type
_entity.pdbx_description
1 polymer ?
#
loop_
_entity_poly.entity_id
_entity_poly.type
_entity_poly.pdbx_seq_one_letter_code
_entity_poly.pdbx_strand_id
1 'polypeptide(L)'
;MAMFMFVGCELVTPMAPEIKKAHRTIPRAMALGLLAVAGCMFLYGAAINRQVNNVVVDAANHIFLLDTPMAIPAFANRVMGHAGQYWLGVGLLLAGCATINTLMAAVPRIIYGMALDGALPRFLTWLHPRFKTPVIAIAFGVAIPCLHAWYLNGDIDHIVPLILAAVCAWGVAYLLVTLSVVILRIRRPDLPRAYRAPWFPLPQIISSVGIIIAIINIAPPGMNSRDVLIPFGIMLGLTAAYALFWTLCVQRVNPFLPLPVEEVVERAMGNYEKRNNEEMTPDVLRPLV
;
A
#
# COMPACT_ATOMS: atom_id res chain seq x y z
N MET A 1 3.07 -8.53 -12.87
CA MET A 1 1.89 -8.78 -11.98
C MET A 1 2.22 -9.38 -10.61
N ALA A 2 3.21 -10.26 -10.46
CA ALA A 2 3.45 -10.95 -9.18
C ALA A 2 3.64 -10.01 -7.97
N MET A 3 4.30 -8.86 -8.14
CA MET A 3 4.51 -7.90 -7.04
C MET A 3 3.19 -7.34 -6.47
N PHE A 4 2.19 -7.09 -7.31
CA PHE A 4 0.87 -6.57 -6.90
C PHE A 4 0.23 -7.42 -5.80
N MET A 5 0.42 -8.72 -5.91
CA MET A 5 -0.17 -9.71 -5.03
C MET A 5 0.41 -9.71 -3.60
N PHE A 6 1.55 -9.07 -3.38
CA PHE A 6 2.19 -8.94 -2.08
C PHE A 6 2.02 -7.54 -1.47
N VAL A 7 1.36 -6.62 -2.18
CA VAL A 7 0.99 -5.30 -1.65
C VAL A 7 -0.21 -5.46 -0.71
N GLY A 8 -0.18 -4.78 0.43
CA GLY A 8 -1.28 -4.78 1.42
C GLY A 8 -0.84 -5.19 2.82
N CYS A 9 0.31 -5.86 2.98
CA CYS A 9 0.81 -6.28 4.29
C CYS A 9 1.12 -5.10 5.24
N GLU A 10 1.44 -3.94 4.68
CA GLU A 10 1.71 -2.67 5.33
C GLU A 10 0.46 -1.99 5.90
N LEU A 11 -0.74 -2.35 5.43
CA LEU A 11 -2.01 -1.78 5.90
C LEU A 11 -2.31 -2.12 7.37
N VAL A 12 -1.54 -3.01 7.99
CA VAL A 12 -1.60 -3.27 9.45
C VAL A 12 -0.94 -2.15 10.26
N THR A 13 -0.03 -1.37 9.67
CA THR A 13 0.77 -0.36 10.38
C THR A 13 -0.05 0.81 10.94
N PRO A 14 -1.08 1.36 10.25
CA PRO A 14 -1.91 2.43 10.82
C PRO A 14 -2.77 1.95 11.99
N MET A 15 -2.96 0.63 12.15
CA MET A 15 -3.69 0.02 13.25
C MET A 15 -2.80 -0.27 14.46
N ALA A 16 -1.51 0.08 14.42
CA ALA A 16 -0.57 -0.13 15.51
C ALA A 16 -1.04 0.38 16.89
N PRO A 17 -1.70 1.55 17.01
CA PRO A 17 -2.18 2.05 18.31
C PRO A 17 -3.25 1.15 18.96
N GLU A 18 -3.97 0.37 18.17
CA GLU A 18 -5.07 -0.50 18.64
C GLU A 18 -4.56 -1.93 18.97
N ILE A 19 -3.31 -2.25 18.64
CA ILE A 19 -2.75 -3.60 18.78
C ILE A 19 -2.00 -3.74 20.11
N LYS A 20 -2.41 -4.71 20.93
CA LYS A 20 -1.67 -5.11 22.13
C LYS A 20 -0.26 -5.57 21.76
N LYS A 21 0.76 -4.94 22.37
CA LYS A 21 2.20 -5.24 22.13
C LYS A 21 2.58 -5.13 20.65
N ALA A 22 2.19 -4.03 20.00
CA ALA A 22 2.43 -3.75 18.59
C ALA A 22 3.87 -4.05 18.11
N HIS A 23 4.88 -3.75 18.92
CA HIS A 23 6.31 -3.97 18.61
C HIS A 23 6.69 -5.43 18.31
N ARG A 24 5.95 -6.40 18.84
CA ARG A 24 6.16 -7.83 18.57
C ARG A 24 5.09 -8.44 17.68
N THR A 25 3.84 -7.97 17.81
CA THR A 25 2.70 -8.54 17.10
C THR A 25 2.74 -8.16 15.62
N ILE A 26 3.01 -6.89 15.28
CA ILE A 26 3.00 -6.42 13.88
C ILE A 26 4.06 -7.13 13.03
N PRO A 27 5.36 -7.19 13.43
CA PRO A 27 6.37 -7.85 12.60
C PRO A 27 6.07 -9.34 12.37
N ARG A 28 5.55 -10.04 13.38
CA ARG A 28 5.17 -11.46 13.27
C ARG A 28 3.97 -11.67 12.37
N ALA A 29 2.94 -10.83 12.51
CA ALA A 29 1.76 -10.89 11.67
C ALA A 29 2.11 -10.64 10.20
N MET A 30 2.96 -9.64 9.91
CA MET A 30 3.45 -9.36 8.55
C MET A 30 4.24 -10.54 7.99
N ALA A 31 5.18 -11.10 8.75
CA ALA A 31 5.99 -12.24 8.29
C ALA A 31 5.14 -13.50 8.02
N LEU A 32 4.26 -13.87 8.94
CA LEU A 32 3.38 -15.02 8.78
C LEU A 32 2.39 -14.82 7.62
N GLY A 33 1.82 -13.62 7.49
CA GLY A 33 0.93 -13.27 6.38
C GLY A 33 1.63 -13.39 5.03
N LEU A 34 2.83 -12.81 4.91
CA LEU A 34 3.60 -12.85 3.67
C LEU A 34 4.02 -14.28 3.29
N LEU A 35 4.43 -15.10 4.28
CA LEU A 35 4.76 -16.50 4.06
C LEU A 35 3.54 -17.33 3.65
N ALA A 36 2.38 -17.08 4.28
CA ALA A 36 1.14 -17.76 3.91
C ALA A 36 0.72 -17.41 2.47
N VAL A 37 0.74 -16.12 2.11
CA VAL A 37 0.43 -15.66 0.75
C VAL A 37 1.42 -16.26 -0.26
N ALA A 38 2.72 -16.23 0.02
CA ALA A 38 3.75 -16.82 -0.84
C ALA A 38 3.52 -18.33 -1.03
N GLY A 39 3.22 -19.06 0.05
CA GLY A 39 2.93 -20.49 0.01
C GLY A 39 1.69 -20.80 -0.84
N CYS A 40 0.59 -20.07 -0.61
CA CYS A 40 -0.64 -20.22 -1.40
C CYS A 40 -0.40 -19.93 -2.89
N MET A 41 0.34 -18.87 -3.22
CA MET A 41 0.65 -18.52 -4.61
C MET A 41 1.56 -19.54 -5.29
N PHE A 42 2.56 -20.04 -4.57
CA PHE A 42 3.43 -21.08 -5.09
C PHE A 42 2.66 -22.37 -5.39
N LEU A 43 1.82 -22.82 -4.44
CA LEU A 43 0.98 -24.00 -4.63
C LEU A 43 -0.02 -23.82 -5.78
N TYR A 44 -0.69 -22.67 -5.84
CA TYR A 44 -1.65 -22.36 -6.89
C TYR A 44 -0.98 -22.26 -8.26
N GLY A 45 0.16 -21.56 -8.35
CA GLY A 45 0.95 -21.45 -9.57
C GLY A 45 1.44 -22.82 -10.07
N ALA A 46 1.94 -23.67 -9.17
CA ALA A 46 2.35 -25.03 -9.52
C ALA A 46 1.18 -25.90 -9.99
N ALA A 47 0.01 -25.77 -9.36
CA ALA A 47 -1.20 -26.50 -9.75
C ALA A 47 -1.69 -26.08 -11.14
N ILE A 48 -1.75 -24.77 -11.42
CA ILE A 48 -2.12 -24.25 -12.74
C ILE A 48 -1.15 -24.75 -13.81
N ASN A 49 0.17 -24.59 -13.61
CA ASN A 49 1.17 -24.99 -14.59
C ASN A 49 1.11 -26.49 -14.92
N ARG A 50 0.68 -27.32 -13.97
CA ARG A 50 0.54 -28.77 -14.18
C ARG A 50 -0.76 -29.16 -14.89
N GLN A 51 -1.85 -28.43 -14.68
CA GLN A 51 -3.20 -28.86 -15.08
C GLN A 51 -3.73 -28.12 -16.31
N VAL A 52 -3.21 -26.92 -16.58
CA VAL A 52 -3.56 -26.11 -17.73
C VAL A 52 -2.42 -26.18 -18.74
N ASN A 53 -2.72 -26.70 -19.93
CA ASN A 53 -1.77 -26.68 -21.04
C ASN A 53 -1.51 -25.22 -21.43
N ASN A 54 -0.23 -24.86 -21.58
CA ASN A 54 0.16 -23.52 -21.97
C ASN A 54 -0.08 -23.29 -23.47
N VAL A 55 -1.34 -23.08 -23.84
CA VAL A 55 -1.73 -22.85 -25.25
C VAL A 55 -1.30 -21.46 -25.68
N VAL A 56 -0.78 -21.34 -26.90
CA VAL A 56 -0.46 -20.04 -27.51
C VAL A 56 -1.77 -19.30 -27.79
N VAL A 57 -1.96 -18.14 -27.18
CA VAL A 57 -3.12 -17.26 -27.39
C VAL A 57 -2.83 -16.28 -28.52
N ASP A 58 -1.62 -15.73 -28.56
CA ASP A 58 -1.14 -14.89 -29.65
C ASP A 58 0.32 -15.24 -29.99
N ALA A 59 0.51 -15.80 -31.18
CA ALA A 59 1.82 -16.21 -31.67
C ALA A 59 2.71 -15.03 -32.06
N ALA A 60 2.14 -13.88 -32.44
CA ALA A 60 2.90 -12.70 -32.86
C ALA A 60 3.56 -11.99 -31.68
N ASN A 61 2.91 -12.00 -30.51
CA ASN A 61 3.38 -11.37 -29.28
C ASN A 61 3.94 -12.36 -28.25
N HIS A 62 4.07 -13.65 -28.61
CA HIS A 62 4.47 -14.74 -27.70
C HIS A 62 3.64 -14.80 -26.41
N ILE A 63 2.32 -14.58 -26.51
CA ILE A 63 1.41 -14.60 -25.36
C ILE A 63 0.84 -16.01 -25.22
N PHE A 64 1.05 -16.61 -24.06
CA PHE A 64 0.44 -17.90 -23.74
C PHE A 64 -0.74 -17.73 -22.78
N LEU A 65 -1.59 -18.75 -22.71
CA LEU A 65 -2.79 -18.73 -21.87
C LEU A 65 -2.45 -18.46 -20.40
N LEU A 66 -1.32 -19.00 -19.91
CA LEU A 66 -0.82 -18.79 -18.54
C LEU A 66 -0.43 -17.34 -18.26
N ASP A 67 -0.12 -16.55 -19.29
CA ASP A 67 0.25 -15.13 -19.14
C ASP A 67 -0.98 -14.21 -19.06
N THR A 68 -2.17 -14.75 -19.33
CA THR A 68 -3.42 -13.99 -19.35
C THR A 68 -4.25 -14.20 -18.08
N PRO A 69 -5.10 -13.23 -17.69
CA PRO A 69 -6.06 -13.40 -16.59
C PRO A 69 -7.01 -14.60 -16.78
N MET A 70 -7.16 -15.09 -18.03
CA MET A 70 -8.01 -16.22 -18.38
C MET A 70 -7.45 -17.58 -17.91
N ALA A 71 -6.19 -17.64 -17.45
CA ALA A 71 -5.62 -18.85 -16.86
C ALA A 71 -6.41 -19.33 -15.64
N ILE A 72 -6.90 -18.41 -14.81
CA ILE A 72 -7.65 -18.69 -13.57
C ILE A 72 -8.98 -19.40 -13.84
N PRO A 73 -9.90 -18.86 -14.67
CA PRO A 73 -11.16 -19.54 -14.98
C PRO A 73 -10.96 -20.81 -15.82
N ALA A 74 -9.90 -20.89 -16.64
CA ALA A 74 -9.55 -22.11 -17.38
C ALA A 74 -9.13 -23.24 -16.44
N PHE A 75 -8.30 -22.93 -15.43
CA PHE A 75 -7.94 -23.87 -14.37
C PHE A 75 -9.18 -24.35 -13.60
N ALA A 76 -10.04 -23.43 -13.18
CA ALA A 76 -11.27 -23.75 -12.45
C ALA A 76 -12.14 -24.78 -13.19
N ASN A 77 -12.30 -24.57 -14.50
CA ASN A 77 -13.08 -25.45 -15.36
C ASN A 77 -12.45 -26.84 -15.47
N ARG A 78 -11.12 -26.91 -15.60
CA ARG A 78 -10.40 -28.19 -15.70
C ARG A 78 -10.46 -29.02 -14.42
N VAL A 79 -10.48 -28.39 -13.24
CA VAL A 79 -10.48 -29.11 -11.96
C VAL A 79 -11.87 -29.51 -11.51
N MET A 80 -12.83 -28.58 -11.59
CA MET A 80 -14.15 -28.72 -10.95
C MET A 80 -15.30 -28.52 -11.96
N GLY A 81 -15.01 -28.48 -13.27
CA GLY A 81 -16.00 -28.22 -14.30
C GLY A 81 -16.59 -26.81 -14.22
N HIS A 82 -17.76 -26.63 -14.83
CA HIS A 82 -18.46 -25.33 -14.84
C HIS A 82 -18.80 -24.83 -13.42
N ALA A 83 -19.06 -25.74 -12.47
CA ALA A 83 -19.30 -25.38 -11.07
C ALA A 83 -18.07 -24.72 -10.42
N GLY A 84 -16.85 -25.12 -10.81
CA GLY A 84 -15.60 -24.53 -10.36
C GLY A 84 -15.45 -23.05 -10.72
N GLN A 85 -15.92 -22.66 -11.91
CA GLN A 85 -15.85 -21.27 -12.36
C GLN A 85 -16.73 -20.36 -11.52
N TYR A 86 -17.96 -20.77 -11.21
CA TYR A 86 -18.84 -20.01 -10.32
C TYR A 86 -18.29 -19.94 -8.90
N TRP A 87 -17.76 -21.05 -8.38
CA TRP A 87 -17.19 -21.09 -7.03
C TRP A 87 -15.97 -20.16 -6.88
N LEU A 88 -15.04 -20.19 -7.85
CA LEU A 88 -13.92 -19.24 -7.86
C LEU A 88 -14.38 -17.81 -8.09
N GLY A 89 -15.40 -17.59 -8.92
CA GLY A 89 -15.97 -16.26 -9.14
C GLY A 89 -16.50 -15.65 -7.84
N VAL A 90 -17.29 -16.41 -7.06
CA VAL A 90 -17.75 -15.99 -5.73
C VAL A 90 -16.57 -15.74 -4.78
N GLY A 91 -15.58 -16.63 -4.79
CA GLY A 91 -14.37 -16.46 -3.98
C GLY A 91 -13.62 -15.16 -4.31
N LEU A 92 -13.47 -14.83 -5.59
CA LEU A 92 -12.82 -13.60 -6.05
C LEU A 92 -13.60 -12.35 -5.64
N LEU A 93 -14.94 -12.38 -5.71
CA LEU A 93 -15.80 -11.29 -5.25
C LEU A 93 -15.64 -11.05 -3.74
N LEU A 94 -15.69 -12.12 -2.94
CA LEU A 94 -15.52 -12.03 -1.49
C LEU A 94 -14.11 -11.54 -1.12
N ALA A 95 -13.07 -12.00 -1.84
CA ALA A 95 -11.71 -11.51 -1.67
C ALA A 95 -11.60 -10.01 -1.99
N GLY A 96 -12.24 -9.55 -3.07
CA GLY A 96 -12.31 -8.13 -3.42
C GLY A 96 -12.98 -7.29 -2.32
N CYS A 97 -14.12 -7.75 -1.81
CA CYS A 97 -14.81 -7.09 -0.69
C CYS A 97 -13.93 -7.03 0.57
N ALA A 98 -13.21 -8.10 0.90
CA ALA A 98 -12.30 -8.14 2.05
C ALA A 98 -11.13 -7.15 1.88
N THR A 99 -10.57 -7.04 0.68
CA THR A 99 -9.51 -6.06 0.36
C THR A 99 -10.02 -4.63 0.49
N ILE A 100 -11.20 -4.33 -0.08
CA ILE A 100 -11.81 -2.99 0.04
C ILE A 100 -12.06 -2.63 1.50
N ASN A 101 -12.60 -3.57 2.28
CA ASN A 101 -12.81 -3.36 3.72
C ASN A 101 -11.50 -3.03 4.46
N THR A 102 -10.42 -3.73 4.13
CA THR A 102 -9.09 -3.47 4.71
C THR A 102 -8.54 -2.09 4.31
N LEU A 103 -8.70 -1.69 3.05
CA LEU A 103 -8.31 -0.37 2.57
C LEU A 103 -9.11 0.74 3.26
N MET A 104 -10.42 0.56 3.46
CA MET A 104 -11.25 1.52 4.17
C MET A 104 -10.91 1.64 5.65
N ALA A 105 -10.35 0.59 6.26
CA ALA A 105 -9.79 0.69 7.60
C ALA A 105 -8.45 1.46 7.60
N ALA A 106 -7.54 1.17 6.69
CA ALA A 106 -6.17 1.70 6.77
C ALA A 106 -5.98 3.09 6.14
N VAL A 107 -6.48 3.30 4.92
CA VAL A 107 -6.20 4.50 4.10
C VAL A 107 -6.65 5.80 4.78
N PRO A 108 -7.87 5.90 5.35
CA PRO A 108 -8.30 7.14 6.01
C PRO A 108 -7.45 7.49 7.23
N ARG A 109 -6.91 6.49 7.94
CA ARG A 109 -6.00 6.71 9.08
C ARG A 109 -4.63 7.25 8.62
N ILE A 110 -4.14 6.80 7.46
CA ILE A 110 -2.92 7.34 6.85
C ILE A 110 -3.12 8.81 6.47
N ILE A 111 -4.22 9.12 5.76
CA ILE A 111 -4.56 10.50 5.36
C ILE A 111 -4.70 11.40 6.59
N TYR A 112 -5.40 10.91 7.62
CA TYR A 112 -5.54 11.63 8.89
C TYR A 112 -4.20 11.89 9.57
N GLY A 113 -3.30 10.89 9.63
CA GLY A 113 -1.94 11.05 10.18
C GLY A 113 -1.12 12.08 9.41
N MET A 114 -1.14 12.03 8.07
CA MET A 114 -0.47 13.01 7.23
C MET A 114 -1.02 14.43 7.41
N ALA A 115 -2.33 14.57 7.64
CA ALA A 115 -2.96 15.86 7.91
C ALA A 115 -2.58 16.41 9.31
N LEU A 116 -2.43 15.54 10.32
CA LEU A 116 -1.92 15.92 11.64
C LEU A 116 -0.47 16.41 11.59
N ASP A 117 0.36 15.74 10.79
CA ASP A 117 1.76 16.14 10.56
C ASP A 117 1.87 17.41 9.69
N GLY A 118 0.74 17.94 9.21
CA GLY A 118 0.67 19.14 8.39
C GLY A 118 1.09 18.94 6.94
N ALA A 119 1.25 17.70 6.47
CA ALA A 119 1.56 17.36 5.08
C ALA A 119 0.32 17.42 4.16
N LEU A 120 -0.87 17.48 4.75
CA LEU A 120 -2.15 17.66 4.07
C LEU A 120 -2.97 18.79 4.73
N PRO A 121 -4.00 19.34 4.04
CA PRO A 121 -4.88 20.35 4.60
C PRO A 121 -5.53 19.94 5.93
N ARG A 122 -5.64 20.88 6.87
CA ARG A 122 -6.19 20.62 8.22
C ARG A 122 -7.63 20.11 8.25
N PHE A 123 -8.45 20.37 7.23
CA PHE A 123 -9.83 19.86 7.22
C PHE A 123 -9.88 18.32 7.23
N LEU A 124 -8.82 17.64 6.77
CA LEU A 124 -8.72 16.17 6.80
C LEU A 124 -8.47 15.61 8.21
N THR A 125 -8.15 16.45 9.20
CA THR A 125 -8.05 16.04 10.61
C THR A 125 -9.39 16.03 11.32
N TRP A 126 -10.51 16.32 10.64
CA TRP A 126 -11.82 16.29 11.27
C TRP A 126 -12.28 14.85 11.53
N LEU A 127 -12.64 14.58 12.78
CA LEU A 127 -13.13 13.29 13.25
C LEU A 127 -14.61 13.37 13.60
N HIS A 128 -15.36 12.30 13.31
CA HIS A 128 -16.75 12.20 13.70
C HIS A 128 -16.90 12.24 15.25
N PRO A 129 -17.76 13.08 15.83
CA PRO A 129 -17.85 13.27 17.29
C PRO A 129 -18.11 11.97 18.08
N ARG A 130 -18.94 11.07 17.53
CA ARG A 130 -19.33 9.81 18.19
C ARG A 130 -18.40 8.63 17.91
N PHE A 131 -17.86 8.54 16.69
CA PHE A 131 -17.16 7.35 16.22
C PHE A 131 -15.64 7.56 16.10
N LYS A 132 -15.18 8.81 16.24
CA LYS A 132 -13.78 9.22 16.06
C LYS A 132 -13.21 8.71 14.74
N THR A 133 -14.02 8.70 13.69
CA THR A 133 -13.63 8.27 12.34
C THR A 133 -13.40 9.49 11.44
N PRO A 134 -12.34 9.50 10.61
CA PRO A 134 -12.05 10.61 9.72
C PRO A 134 -12.95 10.54 8.47
N VAL A 135 -14.20 10.99 8.60
CA VAL A 135 -15.25 10.86 7.56
C VAL A 135 -14.84 11.54 6.25
N ILE A 136 -14.19 12.70 6.33
CA ILE A 136 -13.76 13.42 5.13
C ILE A 136 -12.67 12.63 4.41
N ALA A 137 -11.70 12.07 5.14
CA ALA A 137 -10.67 11.21 4.55
C ALA A 137 -11.27 9.93 3.92
N ILE A 138 -12.32 9.35 4.51
CA ILE A 138 -13.08 8.24 3.92
C ILE A 138 -13.71 8.67 2.60
N ALA A 139 -14.39 9.83 2.58
CA ALA A 139 -15.03 10.35 1.38
C ALA A 139 -14.02 10.53 0.23
N PHE A 140 -12.84 11.11 0.50
CA PHE A 140 -11.77 11.21 -0.50
C PHE A 140 -11.22 9.84 -0.93
N GLY A 141 -11.03 8.93 0.03
CA GLY A 141 -10.56 7.56 -0.22
C GLY A 141 -11.49 6.73 -1.10
N VAL A 142 -12.78 7.04 -1.12
CA VAL A 142 -13.78 6.41 -2.01
C VAL A 142 -13.96 7.20 -3.31
N ALA A 143 -14.08 8.52 -3.22
CA ALA A 143 -14.39 9.37 -4.38
C ALA A 143 -13.31 9.28 -5.47
N ILE A 144 -12.02 9.28 -5.10
CA ILE A 144 -10.92 9.27 -6.07
C ILE A 144 -10.94 7.98 -6.92
N PRO A 145 -10.94 6.76 -6.33
CA PRO A 145 -11.06 5.53 -7.12
C PRO A 145 -12.36 5.44 -7.93
N CYS A 146 -13.49 5.87 -7.37
CA CYS A 146 -14.78 5.82 -8.09
C CYS A 146 -14.81 6.74 -9.30
N LEU A 147 -14.30 7.98 -9.17
CA LEU A 147 -14.20 8.92 -10.29
C LEU A 147 -13.26 8.40 -11.38
N HIS A 148 -12.16 7.78 -10.97
CA HIS A 148 -11.23 7.15 -11.90
C HIS A 148 -11.85 5.95 -12.64
N ALA A 149 -12.55 5.08 -11.91
CA ALA A 149 -13.29 3.96 -12.51
C ALA A 149 -14.36 4.42 -13.50
N TRP A 150 -15.07 5.52 -13.18
CA TRP A 150 -16.05 6.13 -14.07
C TRP A 150 -15.40 6.73 -15.33
N TYR A 151 -14.27 7.45 -15.18
CA TYR A 151 -13.55 8.04 -16.31
C TYR A 151 -13.03 6.99 -17.30
N LEU A 152 -12.60 5.83 -16.81
CA LEU A 152 -12.08 4.73 -17.64
C LEU A 152 -13.17 3.86 -18.27
N ASN A 153 -14.46 4.11 -18.00
CA ASN A 153 -15.59 3.29 -18.46
C ASN A 153 -15.46 1.78 -18.19
N GLY A 154 -14.63 1.40 -17.20
CA GLY A 154 -14.38 -0.01 -16.85
C GLY A 154 -13.52 -0.80 -17.84
N ASP A 155 -12.79 -0.14 -18.75
CA ASP A 155 -11.92 -0.83 -19.71
C ASP A 155 -10.69 -1.44 -19.02
N ILE A 156 -10.62 -2.78 -19.05
CA ILE A 156 -9.56 -3.55 -18.41
C ILE A 156 -8.20 -3.25 -19.04
N ASP A 157 -8.16 -3.00 -20.36
CA ASP A 157 -6.91 -2.76 -21.08
C ASP A 157 -6.26 -1.42 -20.68
N HIS A 158 -7.05 -0.48 -20.18
CA HIS A 158 -6.57 0.77 -19.59
C HIS A 158 -6.31 0.68 -18.08
N ILE A 159 -7.07 -0.15 -17.36
CA ILE A 159 -6.91 -0.34 -15.91
C ILE A 159 -5.62 -1.10 -15.57
N VAL A 160 -5.27 -2.13 -16.34
CA VAL A 160 -4.12 -2.99 -16.05
C VAL A 160 -2.78 -2.23 -16.05
N PRO A 161 -2.46 -1.39 -17.06
CA PRO A 161 -1.26 -0.55 -17.05
C PRO A 161 -1.22 0.42 -15.85
N LEU A 162 -2.37 0.97 -15.44
CA LEU A 162 -2.46 1.87 -14.29
C LEU A 162 -2.23 1.15 -12.97
N ILE A 163 -2.72 -0.08 -12.81
CA ILE A 163 -2.41 -0.92 -11.65
C ILE A 163 -0.91 -1.19 -11.59
N LEU A 164 -0.28 -1.53 -12.72
CA LEU A 164 1.17 -1.75 -12.78
C LEU A 164 1.96 -0.49 -12.42
N ALA A 165 1.55 0.66 -12.95
CA ALA A 165 2.15 1.95 -12.62
C ALA A 165 2.03 2.27 -11.12
N ALA A 166 0.87 2.01 -10.52
CA ALA A 166 0.66 2.18 -9.07
C ALA A 166 1.56 1.25 -8.24
N VAL A 167 1.75 0.00 -8.67
CA VAL A 167 2.67 -0.94 -8.01
C VAL A 167 4.11 -0.47 -8.09
N CYS A 168 4.55 0.09 -9.23
CA CYS A 168 5.86 0.71 -9.36
C CYS A 168 6.02 1.90 -8.40
N ALA A 169 5.01 2.78 -8.32
CA ALA A 169 5.03 3.91 -7.40
C ALA A 169 5.13 3.43 -5.94
N TRP A 170 4.41 2.37 -5.59
CA TRP A 170 4.50 1.74 -4.27
C TRP A 170 5.89 1.14 -4.02
N GLY A 171 6.49 0.49 -5.04
CA GLY A 171 7.85 -0.02 -4.98
C GLY A 171 8.87 1.09 -4.67
N VAL A 172 8.74 2.26 -5.29
CA VAL A 172 9.58 3.42 -4.98
C VAL A 172 9.40 3.86 -3.53
N ALA A 173 8.15 3.92 -3.02
CA ALA A 173 7.91 4.25 -1.62
C ALA A 173 8.60 3.25 -0.66
N TYR A 174 8.57 1.95 -0.98
CA TYR A 174 9.30 0.94 -0.21
C TYR A 174 10.82 1.13 -0.27
N LEU A 175 11.37 1.48 -1.43
CA LEU A 175 12.79 1.76 -1.58
C LEU A 175 13.21 2.99 -0.77
N LEU A 176 12.36 4.03 -0.71
CA LEU A 176 12.60 5.19 0.14
C LEU A 176 12.58 4.80 1.62
N VAL A 177 11.59 4.02 2.07
CA VAL A 177 11.48 3.55 3.45
C VAL A 177 12.69 2.70 3.85
N THR A 178 13.14 1.78 2.99
CA THR A 178 14.31 0.95 3.29
C THR A 178 15.58 1.79 3.40
N LEU A 179 15.79 2.75 2.49
CA LEU A 179 16.90 3.71 2.57
C LEU A 179 16.84 4.55 3.85
N SER A 180 15.66 5.09 4.20
CA SER A 180 15.47 5.88 5.42
C SER A 180 15.88 5.11 6.67
N VAL A 181 15.51 3.83 6.77
CA VAL A 181 15.91 2.98 7.90
C VAL A 181 17.42 2.76 7.96
N VAL A 182 18.08 2.54 6.82
CA VAL A 182 19.55 2.38 6.76
C VAL A 182 20.25 3.66 7.18
N ILE A 183 19.84 4.81 6.62
CA ILE A 183 20.43 6.12 6.93
C ILE A 183 20.23 6.48 8.40
N LEU A 184 19.01 6.31 8.94
CA LEU A 184 18.72 6.59 10.35
C LEU A 184 19.54 5.68 11.27
N ARG A 185 19.79 4.44 10.86
CA ARG A 185 20.60 3.50 11.64
C ARG A 185 22.07 3.89 11.72
N ILE A 186 22.61 4.51 10.67
CA ILE A 186 23.99 5.02 10.62
C ILE A 186 24.11 6.35 11.36
N ARG A 187 23.17 7.29 11.16
CA ARG A 187 23.26 8.65 11.73
C ARG A 187 22.89 8.74 13.22
N ARG A 188 22.01 7.86 13.70
CA ARG A 188 21.49 7.85 15.08
C ARG A 188 21.41 6.42 15.63
N PRO A 189 22.56 5.83 16.00
CA PRO A 189 22.60 4.49 16.59
C PRO A 189 22.04 4.43 18.02
N ASP A 190 21.98 5.56 18.70
CA ASP A 190 21.56 5.79 20.09
C ASP A 190 20.04 5.69 20.33
N LEU A 191 19.22 5.87 19.30
CA LEU A 191 17.76 5.86 19.44
C LEU A 191 17.22 4.47 19.86
N PRO A 192 16.30 4.40 20.84
CA PRO A 192 15.62 3.17 21.20
C PRO A 192 14.69 2.71 20.07
N ARG A 193 14.81 1.44 19.64
CA ARG A 193 14.04 0.89 18.51
C ARG A 193 13.10 -0.21 18.98
N ALA A 194 11.82 -0.08 18.65
CA ALA A 194 10.79 -1.07 18.96
C ALA A 194 11.05 -2.43 18.30
N TYR A 195 11.62 -2.41 17.09
CA TYR A 195 12.00 -3.60 16.34
C TYR A 195 13.39 -3.43 15.72
N ARG A 196 14.19 -4.51 15.75
CA ARG A 196 15.50 -4.58 15.10
C ARG A 196 15.48 -5.71 14.08
N ALA A 197 15.64 -5.36 12.81
CA ALA A 197 15.70 -6.35 11.74
C ALA A 197 16.88 -7.32 11.97
N PRO A 198 16.63 -8.64 11.96
CA PRO A 198 17.69 -9.64 11.93
C PRO A 198 18.61 -9.44 10.72
N TRP A 199 19.90 -9.72 10.85
CA TRP A 199 20.90 -9.65 9.76
C TRP A 199 21.05 -8.30 9.03
N PHE A 200 20.74 -7.18 9.68
CA PHE A 200 20.97 -5.86 9.09
C PHE A 200 22.42 -5.68 8.60
N PRO A 201 22.66 -5.11 7.39
CA PRO A 201 21.70 -4.52 6.44
C PRO A 201 21.23 -5.46 5.31
N LEU A 202 21.45 -6.78 5.41
CA LEU A 202 21.16 -7.72 4.31
C LEU A 202 19.69 -7.66 3.81
N PRO A 203 18.66 -7.69 4.68
CA PRO A 203 17.27 -7.64 4.19
C PRO A 203 16.95 -6.37 3.41
N GLN A 204 17.52 -5.24 3.79
CA GLN A 204 17.32 -3.94 3.14
C GLN A 204 17.98 -3.88 1.76
N ILE A 205 19.17 -4.48 1.62
CA ILE A 205 19.86 -4.56 0.33
C ILE A 205 19.09 -5.49 -0.61
N ILE A 206 18.71 -6.69 -0.12
CA ILE A 206 17.97 -7.68 -0.91
C ILE A 206 16.63 -7.10 -1.36
N SER A 207 15.88 -6.45 -0.47
CA SER A 207 14.60 -5.85 -0.84
C SER A 207 14.76 -4.72 -1.85
N SER A 208 15.75 -3.85 -1.69
CA SER A 208 15.98 -2.72 -2.61
C SER A 208 16.38 -3.21 -4.01
N VAL A 209 17.28 -4.19 -4.10
CA VAL A 209 17.66 -4.82 -5.38
C VAL A 209 16.47 -5.53 -6.01
N GLY A 210 15.69 -6.28 -5.22
CA GLY A 210 14.49 -6.97 -5.69
C GLY A 210 13.43 -6.02 -6.26
N ILE A 211 13.19 -4.89 -5.60
CA ILE A 211 12.27 -3.85 -6.08
C ILE A 211 12.76 -3.25 -7.41
N ILE A 212 14.06 -2.94 -7.53
CA ILE A 212 14.62 -2.40 -8.78
C ILE A 212 14.44 -3.40 -9.93
N ILE A 213 14.76 -4.68 -9.71
CA ILE A 213 14.55 -5.74 -10.71
C ILE A 213 13.07 -5.86 -11.08
N ALA A 214 12.17 -5.79 -10.10
CA ALA A 214 10.72 -5.87 -10.33
C ALA A 214 10.19 -4.69 -11.15
N ILE A 215 10.69 -3.47 -10.92
CA ILE A 215 10.33 -2.29 -11.71
C ILE A 215 10.85 -2.42 -13.15
N ILE A 216 12.07 -2.92 -13.34
CA ILE A 216 12.65 -3.14 -14.68
C ILE A 216 11.85 -4.19 -15.47
N ASN A 217 11.38 -5.25 -14.80
CA ASN A 217 10.65 -6.36 -15.42
C ASN A 217 9.13 -6.25 -15.24
N ILE A 218 8.59 -5.03 -15.12
CA ILE A 218 7.19 -4.82 -14.78
C ILE A 218 6.23 -5.18 -15.95
N ALA A 219 6.66 -4.96 -17.18
CA ALA A 219 5.83 -5.10 -18.37
C ALA A 219 5.65 -6.59 -18.73
N PRO A 220 4.41 -7.12 -18.73
CA PRO A 220 4.15 -8.48 -19.20
C PRO A 220 4.43 -8.61 -20.71
N PRO A 221 4.73 -9.82 -21.20
CA PRO A 221 4.88 -10.09 -22.63
C PRO A 221 3.63 -9.60 -23.39
N GLY A 222 3.84 -8.81 -24.45
CA GLY A 222 2.76 -8.23 -25.27
C GLY A 222 2.29 -6.83 -24.87
N MET A 223 2.78 -6.25 -23.76
CA MET A 223 2.49 -4.85 -23.37
C MET A 223 3.72 -3.97 -23.57
N ASN A 224 3.54 -2.79 -24.18
CA ASN A 224 4.63 -1.84 -24.31
C ASN A 224 5.01 -1.28 -22.93
N SER A 225 6.29 -1.34 -22.57
CA SER A 225 6.77 -0.79 -21.29
C SER A 225 6.45 0.70 -21.10
N ARG A 226 6.24 1.44 -22.20
CA ARG A 226 5.86 2.86 -22.19
C ARG A 226 4.48 3.09 -21.58
N ASP A 227 3.54 2.18 -21.80
CA ASP A 227 2.15 2.32 -21.33
C ASP A 227 2.07 2.18 -19.79
N VAL A 228 3.07 1.56 -19.18
CA VAL A 228 3.22 1.48 -17.72
C VAL A 228 4.13 2.59 -17.19
N LEU A 229 5.25 2.86 -17.88
CA LEU A 229 6.28 3.79 -17.40
C LEU A 229 5.82 5.26 -17.47
N ILE A 230 5.01 5.64 -18.46
CA ILE A 230 4.49 7.00 -18.59
C ILE A 230 3.54 7.34 -17.44
N PRO A 231 2.47 6.56 -17.16
CA PRO A 231 1.61 6.83 -16.00
C PRO A 231 2.38 6.77 -14.69
N PHE A 232 3.32 5.83 -14.54
CA PHE A 232 4.19 5.77 -13.36
C PHE A 232 4.99 7.07 -13.17
N GLY A 233 5.64 7.56 -14.23
CA GLY A 233 6.40 8.80 -14.21
C GLY A 233 5.54 10.03 -13.89
N ILE A 234 4.32 10.08 -14.45
CA ILE A 234 3.34 11.13 -14.16
C ILE A 234 2.92 11.07 -12.69
N MET A 235 2.57 9.90 -12.14
CA MET A 235 2.19 9.74 -10.74
C MET A 235 3.31 10.18 -9.80
N LEU A 236 4.55 9.75 -10.06
CA LEU A 236 5.71 10.11 -9.25
C LEU A 236 6.02 11.60 -9.35
N GLY A 237 5.97 12.16 -10.57
CA GLY A 237 6.18 13.58 -10.83
C GLY A 237 5.13 14.46 -10.16
N LEU A 238 3.84 14.11 -10.26
CA LEU A 238 2.75 14.83 -9.60
C LEU A 238 2.86 14.75 -8.07
N THR A 239 3.21 13.58 -7.54
CA THR A 239 3.41 13.40 -6.09
C THR A 239 4.59 14.24 -5.59
N ALA A 240 5.71 14.22 -6.30
CA ALA A 240 6.88 15.02 -5.97
C ALA A 240 6.61 16.54 -6.10
N ALA A 241 5.90 16.96 -7.16
CA ALA A 241 5.52 18.35 -7.37
C ALA A 241 4.56 18.84 -6.29
N TYR A 242 3.54 18.05 -5.92
CA TYR A 242 2.64 18.34 -4.82
C TYR A 242 3.41 18.45 -3.50
N ALA A 243 4.27 17.48 -3.19
CA ALA A 243 5.06 17.48 -1.97
C ALA A 243 5.97 18.73 -1.90
N LEU A 244 6.65 19.08 -3.01
CA LEU A 244 7.52 20.25 -3.08
C LEU A 244 6.73 21.56 -2.95
N PHE A 245 5.62 21.70 -3.69
CA PHE A 245 4.74 22.86 -3.61
C PHE A 245 4.17 23.04 -2.21
N TRP A 246 3.67 21.97 -1.60
CA TRP A 246 3.12 22.00 -0.25
C TRP A 246 4.19 22.40 0.78
N THR A 247 5.38 21.82 0.67
CA THR A 247 6.49 22.08 1.60
C THR A 247 6.99 23.53 1.48
N LEU A 248 7.14 24.04 0.27
CA LEU A 248 7.65 25.38 0.01
C LEU A 248 6.61 26.48 0.23
N CYS A 249 5.39 26.31 -0.31
CA CYS A 249 4.38 27.37 -0.33
C CYS A 249 3.51 27.37 0.94
N VAL A 250 3.16 26.20 1.46
CA VAL A 250 2.22 26.07 2.60
C VAL A 250 2.97 25.92 3.92
N GLN A 251 3.85 24.92 4.03
CA GLN A 251 4.60 24.70 5.26
C GLN A 251 5.73 25.72 5.46
N ARG A 252 6.24 26.30 4.37
CA ARG A 252 7.38 27.24 4.35
C ARG A 252 8.60 26.70 5.12
N VAL A 253 8.84 25.40 5.01
CA VAL A 253 10.00 24.72 5.61
C VAL A 253 10.97 24.29 4.52
N ASN A 254 12.26 24.21 4.86
CA ASN A 254 13.26 23.73 3.91
C ASN A 254 13.17 22.20 3.79
N PRO A 255 12.85 21.66 2.59
CA PRO A 255 12.66 20.21 2.42
C PRO A 255 13.93 19.39 2.66
N PHE A 256 15.11 20.02 2.53
CA PHE A 256 16.41 19.36 2.65
C PHE A 256 17.10 19.60 3.99
N LEU A 257 16.53 20.41 4.88
CA LEU A 257 17.12 20.63 6.20
C LEU A 257 16.70 19.47 7.13
N PRO A 258 17.66 18.73 7.72
CA PRO A 258 17.30 17.64 8.62
C PRO A 258 16.64 18.22 9.88
N LEU A 259 15.40 17.80 10.13
CA LEU A 259 14.73 18.10 11.40
C LEU A 259 15.37 17.27 12.53
N PRO A 260 15.61 17.87 13.71
CA PRO A 260 16.03 17.12 14.89
C PRO A 260 14.99 16.05 15.20
N VAL A 261 15.44 14.82 15.50
CA VAL A 261 14.51 13.72 15.81
C VAL A 261 13.77 14.01 17.11
N GLU A 262 14.43 14.72 18.02
CA GLU A 262 13.93 15.16 19.32
C GLU A 262 12.68 16.03 19.15
N GLU A 263 12.72 17.02 18.25
CA GLU A 263 11.54 17.86 17.94
C GLU A 263 10.39 17.05 17.37
N VAL A 264 10.67 16.04 16.53
CA VAL A 264 9.63 15.19 15.94
C VAL A 264 8.97 14.32 17.01
N VAL A 265 9.77 13.75 17.92
CA VAL A 265 9.28 12.94 19.03
C VAL A 265 8.49 13.81 20.01
N GLU A 266 8.96 15.00 20.36
CA GLU A 266 8.24 15.95 21.22
C GLU A 266 6.89 16.36 20.62
N ARG A 267 6.84 16.68 19.32
CA ARG A 267 5.57 16.97 18.64
C ARG A 267 4.62 15.78 18.68
N ALA A 268 5.12 14.58 18.43
CA ALA A 268 4.31 13.36 18.48
C ALA A 268 3.74 13.09 19.88
N MET A 269 4.56 13.26 20.92
CA MET A 269 4.15 13.10 22.33
C MET A 269 3.15 14.19 22.74
N GLY A 270 3.39 15.45 22.39
CA GLY A 270 2.48 16.55 22.69
C GLY A 270 1.11 16.40 22.01
N ASN A 271 1.09 15.90 20.76
CA ASN A 271 -0.17 15.57 20.08
C ASN A 271 -0.91 14.41 20.75
N TYR A 272 -0.18 13.41 21.26
CA TYR A 272 -0.76 12.30 22.02
C TYR A 272 -1.36 12.76 23.34
N GLU A 273 -0.65 13.60 24.10
CA GLU A 273 -1.13 14.15 25.39
C GLU A 273 -2.35 15.04 25.22
N LYS A 274 -2.36 15.95 24.22
CA LYS A 274 -3.55 16.76 23.91
C LYS A 274 -4.77 15.89 23.64
N ARG A 275 -4.60 14.83 22.86
CA ARG A 275 -5.69 13.90 22.53
C ARG A 275 -6.19 13.15 23.77
N ASN A 276 -5.30 12.68 24.64
CA ASN A 276 -5.68 12.01 25.88
C ASN A 276 -6.39 12.97 26.84
N ASN A 277 -5.97 14.23 26.93
CA ASN A 277 -6.60 15.24 27.77
C ASN A 277 -7.99 15.65 27.25
N GLU A 278 -8.18 15.72 25.93
CA GLU A 278 -9.49 15.94 25.28
C GLU A 278 -10.44 14.73 25.44
N GLU A 279 -9.90 13.52 25.58
CA GLU A 279 -10.67 12.31 25.90
C GLU A 279 -11.01 12.17 27.39
N MET A 280 -10.16 12.69 28.28
CA MET A 280 -10.38 12.72 29.74
C MET A 280 -11.26 13.87 30.21
N THR A 281 -11.48 14.91 29.40
CA THR A 281 -12.43 15.98 29.71
C THR A 281 -13.84 15.51 29.37
N PRO A 282 -14.70 15.21 30.36
CA PRO A 282 -16.09 14.85 30.09
C PRO A 282 -16.77 15.99 29.31
N ASP A 283 -17.66 15.67 28.36
CA ASP A 283 -18.32 16.61 27.42
C ASP A 283 -18.93 17.85 28.09
N VAL A 284 -19.22 17.79 29.39
CA VAL A 284 -19.76 18.87 30.22
C VAL A 284 -18.74 19.98 30.52
N LEU A 285 -17.43 19.70 30.47
CA LEU A 285 -16.35 20.63 30.83
C LEU A 285 -15.63 21.26 29.62
N ARG A 286 -15.95 20.84 28.40
CA ARG A 286 -15.37 21.40 27.16
C ARG A 286 -15.54 22.92 26.94
N PRO A 287 -16.59 23.61 27.44
CA PRO A 287 -16.69 25.06 27.31
C PRO A 287 -15.94 25.84 28.42
N LEU A 288 -15.25 25.17 29.34
CA LEU A 288 -14.57 25.78 30.50
C LEU A 288 -13.03 25.68 30.46
N VAL A 289 -12.46 25.14 29.37
CA VAL A 289 -11.02 25.07 29.09
C VAL A 289 -10.73 25.86 27.81
#